data_AF-A0A950TTS4-F1
#
_entry.id   AF-A0A950TTS4-F1
#
_cell.length_a   1.000
_cell.length_b   1.000
_cell.length_c   1.000
_cell.angle_alpha   90.00
_cell.angle_beta   90.00
_cell.angle_gamma   90.00
#
_symmetry.space_group_name_H-M   'P 1'
#
loop_
_entity.id
_entity.type
_entity.pdbx_description
1 polymer ?
#
loop_
_entity_poly.entity_id
_entity_poly.type
_entity_poly.pdbx_seq_one_letter_code
_entity_poly.pdbx_strand_id
1 'polypeptide(L)'
;MLIRDAETETLLHKFADPLFRAAGLNSGLVRISLIRDRAINAFVSTGNRMFLNTGLIQQSGSAIEVIGTMAHETGHVQHGDITRMPEAEHDMLLQALGSLLIAAAAGVASGNPGVGVG
;
A
#
# COMPACT_ATOMS: atom_id res chain seq x y z
N MET A 1 16.86 6.27 -13.78
CA MET A 1 16.27 5.65 -15.01
C MET A 1 15.73 4.28 -14.62
N LEU A 2 14.50 3.94 -14.99
CA LEU A 2 13.96 2.60 -14.77
C LEU A 2 14.64 1.59 -15.69
N ILE A 3 15.07 0.46 -15.15
CA ILE A 3 15.62 -0.68 -15.90
C ILE A 3 14.53 -1.73 -16.01
N ARG A 4 14.45 -2.38 -17.18
CA ARG A 4 13.60 -3.53 -17.44
C ARG A 4 14.51 -4.72 -17.63
N ASP A 5 14.49 -5.64 -16.68
CA ASP A 5 15.29 -6.86 -16.74
C ASP A 5 14.44 -8.01 -16.19
N ALA A 6 13.85 -8.78 -17.09
CA ALA A 6 12.87 -9.79 -16.73
C ALA A 6 13.48 -10.91 -15.87
N GLU A 7 14.76 -11.24 -16.07
CA GLU A 7 15.43 -12.29 -15.33
C GLU A 7 15.69 -11.86 -13.87
N THR A 8 16.23 -10.65 -13.68
CA THR A 8 16.50 -10.09 -12.35
C THR A 8 15.20 -9.83 -11.61
N GLU A 9 14.19 -9.27 -12.28
CA GLU A 9 12.86 -9.07 -11.68
C GLU A 9 12.24 -10.41 -11.26
N THR A 10 12.35 -11.45 -12.08
CA THR A 10 11.88 -12.80 -11.74
C THR A 10 12.63 -13.38 -10.54
N LEU A 11 13.95 -13.19 -10.48
CA LEU A 11 14.75 -13.64 -9.34
C LEU A 11 14.35 -12.92 -8.05
N LEU A 12 14.17 -11.60 -8.12
CA LEU A 12 13.72 -10.81 -6.99
C LEU A 12 12.32 -11.24 -6.54
N HIS A 13 11.41 -11.57 -7.45
CA HIS A 13 10.11 -12.14 -7.10
C HIS A 13 10.23 -13.48 -6.36
N LYS A 14 11.16 -14.37 -6.74
CA LYS A 14 11.41 -15.61 -6.00
C LYS A 14 11.79 -15.36 -4.54
N PHE A 15 12.47 -14.25 -4.27
CA PHE A 15 12.83 -13.81 -2.91
C PHE A 15 11.69 -13.08 -2.21
N ALA A 16 11.00 -12.18 -2.90
CA ALA A 16 10.01 -11.27 -2.33
C ALA A 16 8.67 -11.95 -2.03
N ASP A 17 8.20 -12.81 -2.94
CA ASP A 17 6.90 -13.43 -2.86
C ASP A 17 6.63 -14.17 -1.53
N PRO A 18 7.56 -14.96 -0.95
CA PRO A 18 7.35 -15.51 0.38
C PRO A 18 7.28 -14.45 1.48
N LEU A 19 8.02 -13.34 1.37
CA LEU A 19 7.95 -12.22 2.31
C LEU A 19 6.58 -11.52 2.23
N PHE A 20 6.10 -11.26 1.01
CA PHE A 20 4.78 -10.67 0.76
C PHE A 20 3.66 -11.55 1.35
N ARG A 21 3.71 -12.87 1.10
CA ARG A 21 2.73 -13.80 1.68
C ARG A 21 2.78 -13.83 3.21
N ALA A 22 3.98 -13.82 3.79
CA ALA A 22 4.14 -13.77 5.25
C ALA A 22 3.57 -12.47 5.86
N ALA A 23 3.63 -11.37 5.11
CA ALA A 23 3.03 -10.09 5.47
C ALA A 23 1.51 -9.99 5.19
N GLY A 24 0.88 -11.05 4.66
CA GLY A 24 -0.56 -11.06 4.32
C GLY A 24 -0.89 -10.31 3.01
N LEU A 25 0.11 -10.01 2.19
CA LEU A 25 -0.06 -9.34 0.91
C LEU A 25 -0.30 -10.36 -0.21
N ASN A 26 -1.10 -9.98 -1.21
CA ASN A 26 -1.18 -10.73 -2.45
C ASN A 26 0.08 -10.46 -3.29
N SER A 27 1.02 -11.41 -3.30
CA SER A 27 2.29 -11.28 -4.02
C SER A 27 2.12 -11.00 -5.52
N GLY A 28 1.04 -11.48 -6.15
CA GLY A 28 0.74 -11.23 -7.55
C GLY A 28 0.31 -9.79 -7.86
N LEU A 29 -0.05 -9.01 -6.84
CA LEU A 29 -0.37 -7.58 -6.97
C LEU A 29 0.83 -6.68 -6.71
N VAL A 30 1.90 -7.21 -6.10
CA VAL A 30 3.12 -6.45 -5.84
C VAL A 30 3.99 -6.45 -7.08
N ARG A 31 4.38 -5.27 -7.57
CA ARG A 31 5.29 -5.13 -8.72
C ARG A 31 6.68 -4.75 -8.22
N ILE A 32 7.70 -5.43 -8.73
CA ILE A 32 9.10 -5.07 -8.47
C ILE A 32 9.65 -4.28 -9.66
N SER A 33 10.47 -3.28 -9.41
CA SER A 33 11.02 -2.38 -10.43
C SER A 33 12.45 -1.95 -10.09
N LEU A 34 13.34 -2.03 -11.07
CA LEU A 34 14.75 -1.69 -10.88
C LEU A 34 15.04 -0.25 -11.29
N ILE A 35 15.73 0.49 -10.43
CA ILE A 35 16.20 1.85 -10.71
C ILE A 35 17.71 1.82 -10.93
N ARG A 36 18.16 2.32 -12.08
CA ARG A 36 19.57 2.57 -12.36
C ARG A 36 20.08 3.70 -11.46
N ASP A 37 20.65 3.33 -10.34
CA ASP A 37 21.23 4.21 -9.33
C ASP A 37 22.28 3.40 -8.54
N ARG A 38 23.38 4.05 -8.13
CA ARG A 38 24.45 3.46 -7.32
C ARG A 38 24.18 3.56 -5.82
N ALA A 39 23.18 4.32 -5.37
CA ALA A 39 22.81 4.33 -3.96
C ALA A 39 22.31 2.94 -3.53
N ILE A 40 22.72 2.51 -2.33
CA ILE A 40 22.20 1.30 -1.67
C ILE A 40 20.83 1.68 -1.10
N ASN A 41 19.78 1.37 -1.85
CA ASN A 41 18.42 1.73 -1.47
C ASN A 41 17.38 0.77 -2.05
N ALA A 42 16.29 0.57 -1.32
CA ALA A 42 15.03 0.04 -1.79
C ALA A 42 13.90 0.73 -1.04
N PHE A 43 12.75 0.87 -1.67
CA PHE A 43 11.58 1.49 -1.06
C PHE A 43 10.29 1.01 -1.70
N VAL A 44 9.19 1.17 -0.99
CA VAL A 44 7.84 0.86 -1.48
C VAL A 44 7.04 2.13 -1.70
N SER A 45 6.16 2.12 -2.70
CA SER A 45 5.24 3.24 -2.98
C SER A 45 3.79 2.82 -2.95
N THR A 46 2.91 3.82 -3.06
CA THR A 46 1.48 3.68 -3.39
C THR A 46 1.27 2.67 -4.51
N GLY A 47 0.27 1.79 -4.35
CA GLY A 47 -0.13 0.85 -5.39
C GLY A 47 0.71 -0.42 -5.48
N ASN A 48 1.21 -0.91 -4.33
CA ASN A 48 1.93 -2.18 -4.23
C ASN A 48 3.13 -2.27 -5.17
N ARG A 49 3.98 -1.24 -5.21
CA ARG A 49 5.20 -1.26 -6.03
C ARG A 49 6.43 -1.13 -5.14
N MET A 50 7.33 -2.09 -5.27
CA MET A 50 8.65 -2.09 -4.66
C MET A 50 9.69 -1.67 -5.70
N PHE A 51 10.53 -0.71 -5.33
CA PHE A 51 11.65 -0.24 -6.12
C PHE A 51 12.96 -0.66 -5.48
N LEU A 52 13.89 -1.16 -6.28
CA LEU A 52 15.24 -1.47 -5.84
C LEU A 52 16.23 -0.71 -6.71
N ASN A 53 17.18 -0.03 -6.08
CA ASN A 53 18.30 0.54 -6.81
C ASN A 53 19.29 -0.56 -7.19
N THR A 54 19.87 -0.47 -8.38
CA THR A 54 20.93 -1.40 -8.81
C THR A 54 22.13 -1.41 -7.87
N GLY A 55 22.39 -0.30 -7.18
CA GLY A 55 23.43 -0.14 -6.19
C GLY A 55 23.25 -1.07 -4.99
N LEU A 56 22.01 -1.37 -4.58
CA LEU A 56 21.73 -2.36 -3.54
C LEU A 56 22.23 -3.74 -3.97
N ILE A 57 21.85 -4.19 -5.17
CA ILE A 57 22.23 -5.52 -5.69
C ILE A 57 23.74 -5.62 -5.91
N GLN A 58 24.37 -4.58 -6.45
CA GLN A 58 25.79 -4.61 -6.82
C GLN A 58 26.75 -4.46 -5.63
N GLN A 59 26.31 -3.86 -4.53
CA GLN A 59 27.17 -3.57 -3.37
C GLN A 59 26.85 -4.44 -2.16
N SER A 60 25.72 -5.15 -2.14
CA SER A 60 25.45 -6.15 -1.11
C SER A 60 26.47 -7.29 -1.15
N GLY A 61 26.98 -7.67 0.02
CA GLY A 61 27.94 -8.76 0.16
C GLY A 61 27.30 -10.15 0.00
N SER A 62 25.97 -10.23 0.09
CA SER A 62 25.22 -11.47 -0.11
C SER A 62 23.78 -11.23 -0.53
N ALA A 63 23.14 -12.27 -1.09
CA ALA A 63 21.71 -12.24 -1.39
C ALA A 63 20.85 -12.03 -0.12
N ILE A 64 21.31 -12.49 1.04
CA ILE A 64 20.59 -12.36 2.31
C ILE A 64 20.45 -10.90 2.72
N GLU A 65 21.43 -10.04 2.44
CA GLU A 65 21.31 -8.60 2.69
C GLU A 65 20.20 -7.97 1.86
N VAL A 66 20.13 -8.29 0.57
CA VAL A 66 19.06 -7.83 -0.32
C VAL A 66 17.69 -8.33 0.18
N ILE A 67 17.60 -9.61 0.54
CA ILE A 67 16.37 -10.21 1.09
C ILE A 67 15.97 -9.51 2.39
N GLY A 68 16.93 -9.20 3.27
CA GLY A 68 16.70 -8.47 4.52
C GLY A 68 16.14 -7.07 4.30
N THR A 69 16.70 -6.32 3.34
CA THR A 69 16.15 -5.02 2.93
C THR A 69 14.74 -5.16 2.36
N MET A 70 14.51 -6.15 1.49
CA MET A 70 13.17 -6.41 0.94
C MET A 70 12.16 -6.80 2.03
N ALA A 71 12.58 -7.52 3.07
CA ALA A 71 11.74 -7.87 4.21
C ALA A 71 11.38 -6.63 5.04
N HIS A 72 12.35 -5.73 5.28
CA HIS A 72 12.11 -4.44 5.93
C HIS A 72 11.06 -3.61 5.18
N GLU A 73 11.25 -3.46 3.86
CA GLU A 73 10.31 -2.72 3.01
C GLU A 73 8.94 -3.41 2.91
N THR A 74 8.90 -4.73 2.91
CA THR A 74 7.64 -5.49 2.98
C THR A 74 6.89 -5.21 4.28
N GLY A 75 7.62 -5.06 5.39
CA GLY A 75 7.08 -4.61 6.67
C GLY A 75 6.39 -3.24 6.56
N HIS A 76 6.98 -2.30 5.81
CA HIS A 76 6.36 -1.00 5.54
C HIS A 76 5.07 -1.12 4.70
N VAL A 77 5.00 -2.03 3.73
CA VAL A 77 3.75 -2.29 3.00
C VAL A 77 2.66 -2.88 3.91
N GLN A 78 3.04 -3.75 4.85
CA GLN A 78 2.11 -4.35 5.81
C GLN A 78 1.58 -3.32 6.82
N HIS A 79 2.47 -2.46 7.33
CA HIS A 79 2.19 -1.53 8.43
C HIS A 79 1.75 -0.13 7.97
N GLY A 80 1.94 0.27 6.70
CA GLY A 80 1.76 1.65 6.23
C GLY A 80 0.87 1.81 4.99
N ASP A 81 -0.42 2.09 5.24
CA ASP A 81 -1.08 3.36 4.88
C ASP A 81 -0.94 3.93 3.47
N ILE A 82 -1.16 3.15 2.41
CA ILE A 82 -1.36 3.79 1.09
C ILE A 82 -2.67 3.44 0.38
N THR A 83 -3.42 2.42 0.82
CA THR A 83 -4.76 2.15 0.26
C THR A 83 -5.75 1.55 1.25
N ARG A 84 -5.50 1.58 2.56
CA ARG A 84 -6.64 1.54 3.47
C ARG A 84 -7.16 2.96 3.56
N MET A 85 -8.19 3.28 2.78
CA MET A 85 -9.27 4.01 3.45
C MET A 85 -9.62 3.10 4.61
N PRO A 86 -9.35 3.50 5.87
CA PRO A 86 -9.67 2.63 6.98
C PRO A 86 -11.16 2.31 6.80
N GLU A 87 -11.56 1.05 6.93
CA GLU A 87 -12.97 0.66 6.79
C GLU A 87 -13.88 1.57 7.66
N ALA A 88 -13.31 2.15 8.72
CA ALA A 88 -13.84 3.26 9.52
C ALA A 88 -14.31 4.49 8.72
N GLU A 89 -13.62 4.96 7.68
CA GLU A 89 -14.06 6.11 6.85
C GLU A 89 -15.28 5.76 6.00
N HIS A 90 -15.32 4.54 5.44
CA HIS A 90 -16.46 4.07 4.66
C HIS A 90 -17.68 3.87 5.58
N ASP A 91 -17.49 3.29 6.76
CA ASP A 91 -18.55 3.13 7.75
C ASP A 91 -19.03 4.49 8.31
N MET A 92 -18.11 5.45 8.53
CA MET A 92 -18.47 6.81 8.91
C MET A 92 -19.25 7.54 7.82
N LEU A 93 -18.87 7.38 6.54
CA LEU A 93 -19.60 7.96 5.41
C LEU A 93 -21.00 7.35 5.29
N LEU A 94 -21.15 6.03 5.43
CA LEU A 94 -22.45 5.37 5.43
C LEU A 94 -23.31 5.80 6.62
N GLN A 95 -22.73 5.95 7.82
CA GLN A 95 -23.44 6.48 8.98
C GLN A 95 -23.86 7.94 8.79
N ALA A 96 -23.00 8.79 8.23
CA ALA A 96 -23.30 10.19 7.95
C ALA A 96 -24.41 10.35 6.90
N LEU A 97 -24.40 9.51 5.86
CA LEU A 97 -25.50 9.46 4.87
C LEU A 97 -26.80 8.96 5.52
N GLY A 98 -26.72 7.94 6.38
CA GLY A 98 -27.87 7.44 7.13
C GLY A 98 -28.48 8.49 8.05
N SER A 99 -27.65 9.23 8.79
CA SER A 99 -28.12 10.28 9.70
C SER A 99 -28.73 11.47 8.96
N LEU A 100 -28.17 11.87 7.81
CA LEU A 100 -28.73 12.92 6.96
C LEU A 100 -30.12 12.54 6.42
N LEU A 101 -30.32 11.30 5.99
CA LEU A 101 -31.61 10.81 5.52
C LEU A 101 -32.66 10.80 6.63
N ILE A 102 -32.28 10.38 7.83
CA ILE A 102 -33.16 10.42 9.01
C ILE A 102 -33.54 11.85 9.36
N ALA A 103 -32.58 12.79 9.37
CA ALA A 103 -32.82 14.20 9.63
C ALA A 103 -33.75 14.83 8.56
N ALA A 104 -33.55 14.51 7.28
CA ALA A 104 -34.42 14.98 6.21
C ALA A 104 -35.86 14.46 6.34
N ALA A 105 -36.03 13.17 6.68
CA ALA A 105 -37.34 12.58 6.90
C ALA A 105 -38.05 13.18 8.13
N ALA A 106 -37.31 13.43 9.22
CA ALA A 106 -37.83 14.09 10.41
C ALA A 106 -38.23 15.55 10.15
N GLY A 107 -37.49 16.28 9.31
CA GLY A 107 -37.82 17.64 8.88
C GLY A 107 -39.13 17.70 8.07
N VAL A 108 -39.35 16.74 7.16
CA VAL A 108 -40.59 16.65 6.37
C VAL A 108 -41.79 16.25 7.24
N ALA A 109 -41.61 15.35 8.21
CA ALA A 109 -42.69 14.90 9.10
C ALA A 109 -43.05 15.94 10.18
N SER A 110 -42.11 16.80 10.59
CA SER A 110 -42.32 17.80 11.65
C SER A 110 -42.84 19.16 11.13
N GLY A 111 -42.83 19.40 9.82
CA GLY A 111 -43.37 20.63 9.23
C GLY A 111 -42.64 21.92 9.61
N ASN A 112 -41.44 21.83 10.18
CA ASN A 112 -40.70 22.98 10.72
C ASN A 112 -39.29 23.05 10.08
N PRO A 113 -38.98 24.06 9.24
CA PRO A 113 -37.76 24.07 8.40
C PRO A 113 -36.43 24.32 9.16
N GLY A 114 -36.40 24.17 10.47
CA GLY A 114 -35.23 24.53 11.31
C GLY A 114 -34.59 23.39 12.11
N VAL A 115 -35.06 22.14 11.99
CA VAL A 115 -34.56 21.04 12.83
C VAL A 115 -33.62 20.14 12.03
N GLY A 116 -32.38 20.56 11.89
CA GLY A 116 -31.42 19.78 11.11
C GLY A 116 -29.97 20.24 11.16
N VAL A 117 -29.54 20.99 12.19
CA VAL A 117 -28.10 21.18 12.47
C VAL A 117 -27.95 21.45 13.97
N GLY A 118 -27.46 20.46 14.70
CA GLY A 118 -27.13 20.52 16.13
C GLY A 118 -26.25 19.34 16.47
#